data_AF-X1L8A3-F1
#
_entry.id   AF-X1L8A3-F1
#
_cell.length_a   1.000
_cell.length_b   1.000
_cell.length_c   1.000
_cell.angle_alpha   90.00
_cell.angle_beta   90.00
_cell.angle_gamma   90.00
#
_symmetry.space_group_name_H-M   'P 1'
#
loop_
_entity.id
_entity.type
_entity.pdbx_description
1 polymer ?
#
loop_
_entity_poly.entity_id
_entity_poly.type
_entity_poly.pdbx_seq_one_letter_code
_entity_poly.pdbx_strand_id
1 'polypeptide(L)'
;MAKGAGELEFPQPNPEAIEKLFSGIRTFAPDLKTLHIDNANPGIIARYPKECRRIAKTIIKYHTSGDVAAFGVESVDPVVIKKNNLKASPDEIMSAIRLLNEVGSKRGESGLSELLPGLNFVFGLIGETKDTFTLDFEFLKQIYDNHLLVRRINLRQVIPIPNTKMHSFGNKNIKRHKAEFKRFKRKVREQIERPMLKRLIPPGTILKDVFTEVYDGKLTFGRQLGSYPLLVGIPGVFPLDRFFDVNIVDYGYRS
;
A
#
# COMPACT_ATOMS: atom_id res chain seq x y z
N MET A 1 1.23 10.23 23.55
CA MET A 1 1.37 8.84 23.07
C MET A 1 -0.01 8.16 23.10
N ALA A 2 -0.19 7.06 22.36
CA ALA A 2 -1.42 6.26 22.39
C ALA A 2 -1.67 5.67 23.79
N LYS A 3 -2.94 5.55 24.21
CA LYS A 3 -3.29 5.05 25.54
C LYS A 3 -3.23 3.53 25.55
N GLY A 4 -2.43 2.95 26.46
CA GLY A 4 -2.18 1.51 26.55
C GLY A 4 -1.13 0.99 25.56
N ALA A 5 -0.33 1.87 24.96
CA ALA A 5 0.76 1.46 24.07
C ALA A 5 1.81 0.62 24.82
N GLY A 6 2.08 -0.58 24.33
CA GLY A 6 2.99 -1.54 24.97
C GLY A 6 2.31 -2.52 25.93
N GLU A 7 1.04 -2.28 26.29
CA GLU A 7 0.26 -3.13 27.20
C GLU A 7 -0.89 -3.83 26.47
N LEU A 8 -1.61 -3.09 25.62
CA LEU A 8 -2.74 -3.59 24.84
C LEU A 8 -2.30 -3.99 23.44
N GLU A 9 -2.93 -5.03 22.89
CA GLU A 9 -2.74 -5.41 21.49
C GLU A 9 -3.23 -4.31 20.53
N PHE A 10 -4.33 -3.63 20.92
CA PHE A 10 -4.95 -2.54 20.16
C PHE A 10 -5.08 -1.26 21.03
N PRO A 11 -3.99 -0.50 21.24
CA PRO A 11 -4.04 0.73 22.04
C PRO A 11 -4.90 1.80 21.37
N GLN A 12 -5.56 2.63 22.18
CA GLN A 12 -6.38 3.73 21.67
C GLN A 12 -5.47 4.80 21.03
N PRO A 13 -5.71 5.18 19.76
CA PRO A 13 -4.94 6.21 19.08
C PRO A 13 -5.00 7.56 19.79
N ASN A 14 -3.98 8.38 19.57
CA ASN A 14 -3.92 9.75 20.09
C ASN A 14 -3.83 10.73 18.90
N PRO A 15 -4.99 11.21 18.38
CA PRO A 15 -5.02 12.14 17.26
C PRO A 15 -4.25 13.43 17.50
N GLU A 16 -4.29 13.96 18.73
CA GLU A 16 -3.63 15.21 19.10
C GLU A 16 -2.10 15.10 18.99
N ALA A 17 -1.55 13.94 19.35
CA ALA A 17 -0.12 13.67 19.20
C ALA A 17 0.31 13.59 17.73
N ILE A 18 -0.51 13.00 16.87
CA ILE A 18 -0.24 12.98 15.42
C ILE A 18 -0.31 14.39 14.84
N GLU A 19 -1.30 15.19 15.25
CA GLU A 19 -1.42 16.58 14.81
C GLU A 19 -0.22 17.42 15.23
N LYS A 20 0.20 17.32 16.49
CA LYS A 20 1.41 17.99 16.98
C LYS A 20 2.66 17.58 16.19
N LEU A 21 2.80 16.30 15.84
CA LEU A 21 3.93 15.81 15.06
C LEU A 21 3.94 16.40 13.64
N PHE A 22 2.84 16.25 12.90
CA PHE A 22 2.76 16.67 11.50
C PHE A 22 2.82 18.18 11.34
N SER A 23 2.09 18.92 12.17
CA SER A 23 2.18 20.39 12.18
C SER A 23 3.59 20.85 12.56
N GLY A 24 4.21 20.22 13.57
CA GLY A 24 5.58 20.52 13.97
C GLY A 24 6.58 20.34 12.84
N ILE A 25 6.51 19.22 12.11
CA ILE A 25 7.37 18.97 10.93
C ILE A 25 7.20 20.10 9.90
N ARG A 26 5.97 20.50 9.60
CA ARG A 26 5.72 21.59 8.63
C ARG A 26 6.16 22.96 9.12
N THR A 27 6.10 23.23 10.42
CA THR A 27 6.62 24.47 11.00
C THR A 27 8.15 24.56 10.86
N PHE A 28 8.87 23.47 11.10
CA PHE A 28 10.35 23.47 11.03
C PHE A 28 10.91 23.24 9.63
N ALA A 29 10.16 22.58 8.74
CA ALA A 29 10.54 22.29 7.37
C ALA A 29 9.37 22.61 6.41
N PRO A 30 9.04 23.91 6.21
CA PRO A 30 7.91 24.32 5.37
C PRO A 30 8.06 23.84 3.93
N ASP A 31 9.29 23.86 3.40
CA ASP A 31 9.59 23.49 2.00
C ASP A 31 9.88 22.00 1.80
N LEU A 32 9.58 21.15 2.80
CA LEU A 32 9.80 19.70 2.71
C LEU A 32 9.04 19.11 1.51
N LYS A 33 9.80 18.63 0.53
CA LYS A 33 9.27 18.13 -0.75
C LYS A 33 8.45 16.85 -0.65
N THR A 34 8.71 16.02 0.36
CA THR A 34 8.00 14.76 0.56
C THR A 34 7.85 14.48 2.04
N LEU A 35 6.60 14.31 2.49
CA LEU A 35 6.27 13.88 3.85
C LEU A 35 5.20 12.81 3.76
N HIS A 36 5.60 11.55 3.85
CA HIS A 36 4.73 10.39 3.73
C HIS A 36 4.79 9.56 5.00
N ILE A 37 3.76 8.74 5.20
CA ILE A 37 3.78 7.66 6.17
C ILE A 37 4.17 6.34 5.50
N ASP A 38 4.33 5.31 6.33
CA ASP A 38 4.48 3.93 5.87
C ASP A 38 3.45 3.05 6.58
N ASN A 39 3.75 2.58 7.79
CA ASN A 39 2.93 1.55 8.43
C ASN A 39 1.66 2.08 9.11
N ALA A 40 0.53 1.42 8.82
CA ALA A 40 -0.73 1.62 9.51
C ALA A 40 -1.35 0.27 9.86
N ASN A 41 -1.82 0.12 11.11
CA ASN A 41 -2.45 -1.12 11.57
C ASN A 41 -3.95 -1.11 11.24
N PRO A 42 -4.43 -1.94 10.29
CA PRO A 42 -5.85 -1.97 9.94
C PRO A 42 -6.75 -2.36 11.11
N GLY A 43 -6.28 -3.21 12.04
CA GLY A 43 -7.02 -3.59 13.24
C GLY A 43 -7.26 -2.42 14.20
N ILE A 44 -6.34 -1.44 14.26
CA ILE A 44 -6.53 -0.20 15.02
C ILE A 44 -7.56 0.70 14.33
N ILE A 45 -7.44 0.85 13.01
CA ILE A 45 -8.35 1.69 12.22
C ILE A 45 -9.79 1.19 12.32
N ALA A 46 -9.99 -0.12 12.26
CA ALA A 46 -11.31 -0.73 12.38
C ALA A 46 -11.93 -0.54 13.77
N ARG A 47 -11.14 -0.62 14.85
CA ARG A 47 -11.62 -0.51 16.24
C ARG A 47 -11.84 0.94 16.69
N TYR A 48 -11.05 1.87 16.17
CA TYR A 48 -11.10 3.29 16.54
C TYR A 48 -11.35 4.20 15.32
N PRO A 49 -12.47 4.01 14.58
CA PRO A 49 -12.68 4.68 13.30
C PRO A 49 -12.86 6.19 13.44
N LYS A 50 -13.33 6.70 14.59
CA LYS A 50 -13.49 8.14 14.81
C LYS A 50 -12.13 8.82 14.94
N GLU A 51 -11.26 8.27 15.79
CA GLU A 51 -9.90 8.73 16.03
C GLU A 51 -9.04 8.59 14.77
N CYS A 52 -9.12 7.43 14.10
CA CYS A 52 -8.36 7.19 12.87
C CYS A 52 -8.82 8.07 11.71
N ARG A 53 -10.11 8.42 11.61
CA ARG A 53 -10.59 9.41 10.63
C ARG A 53 -10.00 10.80 10.90
N ARG A 54 -9.91 11.23 12.18
CA ARG A 54 -9.24 12.49 12.55
C ARG A 54 -7.75 12.44 12.16
N ILE A 55 -7.07 11.35 12.51
CA ILE A 55 -5.66 11.13 12.16
C ILE A 55 -5.44 11.20 10.64
N ALA A 56 -6.26 10.49 9.85
CA ALA A 56 -6.15 10.51 8.39
C ALA A 56 -6.32 11.92 7.82
N LYS A 57 -7.31 12.68 8.31
CA LYS A 57 -7.51 14.09 7.90
C LYS A 57 -6.32 14.98 8.27
N THR A 58 -5.74 14.77 9.45
CA THR A 58 -4.54 15.49 9.90
C THR A 58 -3.33 15.16 9.03
N ILE A 59 -3.13 13.89 8.69
CA ILE A 59 -2.08 13.47 7.75
C ILE A 59 -2.31 14.17 6.43
N ILE A 60 -3.52 14.11 5.87
CA ILE A 60 -3.86 14.78 4.60
C ILE A 60 -3.61 16.29 4.62
N LYS A 61 -3.85 16.94 5.76
CA LYS A 61 -3.61 18.38 5.90
C LYS A 61 -2.14 18.76 5.77
N TYR A 62 -1.22 17.88 6.17
CA TYR A 62 0.19 18.23 6.34
C TYR A 62 1.16 17.36 5.52
N HIS A 63 0.76 16.22 4.99
CA HIS A 63 1.60 15.33 4.19
C HIS A 63 1.86 15.91 2.78
N THR A 64 2.43 15.10 1.87
CA THR A 64 2.41 15.35 0.42
C THR A 64 1.56 14.31 -0.29
N SER A 65 0.72 14.75 -1.24
CA SER A 65 -0.21 13.87 -1.97
C SER A 65 0.48 12.71 -2.70
N GLY A 66 -0.17 11.55 -2.74
CA GLY A 66 0.40 10.29 -3.22
C GLY A 66 0.88 9.37 -2.08
N ASP A 67 0.45 9.64 -0.85
CA ASP A 67 0.85 8.91 0.35
C ASP A 67 0.11 7.57 0.48
N VAL A 68 0.77 6.63 1.17
CA VAL A 68 0.32 5.24 1.27
C VAL A 68 0.39 4.76 2.71
N ALA A 69 -0.78 4.44 3.25
CA ALA A 69 -0.89 3.71 4.49
C ALA A 69 -0.70 2.20 4.21
N ALA A 70 0.49 1.68 4.46
CA ALA A 70 0.84 0.28 4.28
C ALA A 70 0.20 -0.59 5.38
N PHE A 71 -0.73 -1.45 4.96
CA PHE A 71 -1.37 -2.46 5.79
C PHE A 71 -0.61 -3.78 5.69
N GLY A 72 -0.28 -4.35 6.86
CA GLY A 72 0.05 -5.76 6.99
C GLY A 72 -1.25 -6.57 6.92
N VAL A 73 -1.49 -7.21 5.77
CA VAL A 73 -2.61 -8.14 5.58
C VAL A 73 -2.13 -9.55 5.84
N GLU A 74 -0.95 -9.88 5.32
CA GLU A 74 -0.30 -11.20 5.31
C GLU A 74 -1.14 -12.29 4.61
N SER A 75 -2.34 -12.61 5.09
CA SER A 75 -3.34 -13.47 4.46
C SER A 75 -4.74 -13.21 5.03
N VAL A 76 -5.79 -13.44 4.24
CA VAL A 76 -7.18 -13.41 4.71
C VAL A 76 -7.74 -14.79 5.07
N ASP A 77 -6.94 -15.85 4.93
CA ASP A 77 -7.33 -17.22 5.29
C ASP A 77 -7.42 -17.37 6.82
N PRO A 78 -8.59 -17.72 7.39
CA PRO A 78 -8.77 -17.86 8.84
C PRO A 78 -7.82 -18.86 9.50
N VAL A 79 -7.44 -19.92 8.80
CA VAL A 79 -6.50 -20.93 9.32
C VAL A 79 -5.08 -20.35 9.41
N VAL A 80 -4.68 -19.59 8.39
CA VAL A 80 -3.37 -18.90 8.36
C VAL A 80 -3.34 -17.80 9.42
N ILE A 81 -4.40 -16.99 9.52
CA ILE A 81 -4.54 -15.93 10.54
C ILE A 81 -4.32 -16.52 11.94
N LYS A 82 -5.07 -17.57 12.29
CA LYS A 82 -4.98 -18.19 13.62
C LYS A 82 -3.61 -18.81 13.88
N LYS A 83 -3.02 -19.52 12.92
CA LYS A 83 -1.75 -20.22 13.11
C LYS A 83 -0.54 -19.28 13.19
N ASN A 84 -0.64 -18.07 12.60
CA ASN A 84 0.45 -17.09 12.57
C ASN A 84 0.21 -15.89 13.49
N ASN A 85 -0.90 -15.86 14.24
CA ASN A 85 -1.28 -14.76 15.14
C ASN A 85 -1.33 -13.41 14.40
N LEU A 86 -1.99 -13.40 13.24
CA LEU A 86 -2.18 -12.17 12.46
C LEU A 86 -3.20 -11.26 13.16
N LYS A 87 -2.96 -9.94 13.07
CA LYS A 87 -3.59 -8.93 13.96
C LYS A 87 -4.89 -8.33 13.42
N ALA A 88 -5.33 -8.70 12.23
CA ALA A 88 -6.54 -8.13 11.63
C ALA A 88 -7.32 -9.19 10.86
N SER A 89 -8.65 -9.16 11.02
CA SER A 89 -9.56 -9.99 10.22
C SER A 89 -9.79 -9.36 8.84
N PRO A 90 -10.30 -10.14 7.85
CA PRO A 90 -10.63 -9.60 6.53
C PRO A 90 -11.65 -8.44 6.60
N ASP A 91 -12.63 -8.52 7.50
CA ASP A 91 -13.64 -7.48 7.70
C ASP A 91 -13.05 -6.20 8.30
N GLU A 92 -12.10 -6.33 9.22
CA GLU A 92 -11.38 -5.19 9.81
C GLU A 92 -10.52 -4.50 8.74
N ILE A 93 -9.80 -5.28 7.92
CA ILE A 93 -9.01 -4.75 6.81
C ILE A 93 -9.91 -4.03 5.80
N MET A 94 -11.04 -4.64 5.41
CA MET A 94 -12.00 -4.03 4.49
C MET A 94 -12.56 -2.71 5.05
N SER A 95 -12.91 -2.69 6.34
CA SER A 95 -13.40 -1.48 7.02
C SER A 95 -12.34 -0.37 7.04
N ALA A 96 -11.09 -0.71 7.29
CA ALA A 96 -9.97 0.23 7.25
C ALA A 96 -9.73 0.78 5.83
N ILE A 97 -9.83 -0.07 4.79
CA ILE A 97 -9.73 0.35 3.39
C ILE A 97 -10.84 1.35 3.06
N ARG A 98 -12.09 1.06 3.46
CA ARG A 98 -13.25 1.96 3.24
C ARG A 98 -13.03 3.32 3.89
N LEU A 99 -12.56 3.35 5.14
CA LEU A 99 -12.29 4.59 5.87
C LEU A 99 -11.24 5.45 5.17
N LEU A 100 -10.11 4.87 4.73
CA LEU A 100 -9.10 5.64 4.01
C LEU A 100 -9.57 6.10 2.64
N ASN A 101 -10.36 5.29 1.94
CA ASN A 101 -10.97 5.70 0.66
C ASN A 101 -11.95 6.87 0.84
N GLU A 102 -12.77 6.85 1.88
CA GLU A 102 -13.69 7.94 2.23
C GLU A 102 -12.95 9.28 2.38
N VAL A 103 -11.77 9.25 3.00
CA VAL A 103 -11.05 10.45 3.42
C VAL A 103 -9.98 10.91 2.41
N GLY A 104 -9.29 9.97 1.76
CA GLY A 104 -8.05 10.23 1.02
C GLY A 104 -8.05 9.83 -0.46
N SER A 105 -9.17 9.34 -1.01
CA SER A 105 -9.24 8.97 -2.44
C SER A 105 -9.22 10.16 -3.40
N LYS A 106 -9.53 11.37 -2.92
CA LYS A 106 -9.50 12.59 -3.73
C LYS A 106 -8.10 12.82 -4.28
N ARG A 107 -8.02 13.29 -5.52
CA ARG A 107 -6.76 13.69 -6.16
C ARG A 107 -6.17 14.92 -5.48
N GLY A 108 -4.90 14.81 -5.08
CA GLY A 108 -4.10 15.90 -4.54
C GLY A 108 -3.21 16.53 -5.61
N GLU A 109 -2.27 17.35 -5.14
CA GLU A 109 -1.46 18.25 -5.98
C GLU A 109 -0.46 17.53 -6.90
N SER A 110 0.02 16.35 -6.50
CA SER A 110 0.99 15.54 -7.25
C SER A 110 0.37 14.83 -8.45
N GLY A 111 -0.95 14.89 -8.62
CA GLY A 111 -1.69 14.14 -9.61
C GLY A 111 -2.18 12.78 -9.13
N LEU A 112 -1.68 12.31 -7.97
CA LEU A 112 -2.14 11.11 -7.27
C LEU A 112 -3.20 11.44 -6.21
N SER A 113 -3.94 10.44 -5.75
CA SER A 113 -4.81 10.57 -4.58
C SER A 113 -4.03 10.96 -3.32
N GLU A 114 -4.67 11.64 -2.37
CA GLU A 114 -4.03 12.08 -1.13
C GLU A 114 -3.43 10.90 -0.35
N LEU A 115 -4.29 10.06 0.24
CA LEU A 115 -3.88 8.98 1.12
C LEU A 115 -4.69 7.73 0.81
N LEU A 116 -4.01 6.69 0.35
CA LEU A 116 -4.63 5.42 -0.01
C LEU A 116 -4.01 4.24 0.75
N PRO A 117 -4.76 3.14 0.95
CA PRO A 117 -4.19 1.92 1.52
C PRO A 117 -3.25 1.22 0.53
N GLY A 118 -2.16 0.69 1.05
CA GLY A 118 -1.31 -0.30 0.37
C GLY A 118 -1.42 -1.64 1.08
N LEU A 119 -1.53 -2.75 0.35
CA LEU A 119 -1.73 -4.08 0.94
C LEU A 119 -0.47 -4.93 0.83
N ASN A 120 -0.03 -5.52 1.94
CA ASN A 120 1.10 -6.44 1.96
C ASN A 120 0.65 -7.85 2.32
N PHE A 121 0.80 -8.78 1.38
CA PHE A 121 0.56 -10.21 1.55
C PHE A 121 1.87 -10.97 1.66
N VAL A 122 1.86 -12.05 2.43
CA VAL A 122 3.01 -12.92 2.69
C VAL A 122 2.60 -14.38 2.49
N PHE A 123 3.14 -15.00 1.45
CA PHE A 123 2.86 -16.39 1.10
C PHE A 123 3.93 -17.35 1.64
N GLY A 124 3.54 -18.60 1.83
CA GLY A 124 4.35 -19.66 2.42
C GLY A 124 4.23 -19.78 3.94
N LEU A 125 3.26 -19.09 4.55
CA LEU A 125 3.02 -19.12 6.00
C LEU A 125 2.51 -20.48 6.49
N ILE A 126 2.62 -20.72 7.79
CA ILE A 126 2.15 -21.95 8.41
C ILE A 126 0.62 -22.03 8.25
N GLY A 127 0.12 -23.17 7.76
CA GLY A 127 -1.30 -23.37 7.53
C GLY A 127 -1.78 -23.05 6.13
N GLU A 128 -0.96 -22.41 5.29
CA GLU A 128 -1.32 -22.12 3.90
C GLU A 128 -1.65 -23.39 3.12
N THR A 129 -2.70 -23.32 2.32
CA THR A 129 -3.15 -24.36 1.39
C THR A 129 -3.38 -23.76 -0.01
N LYS A 130 -3.85 -24.57 -0.97
CA LYS A 130 -4.24 -24.03 -2.29
C LYS A 130 -5.43 -23.07 -2.18
N ASP A 131 -6.33 -23.31 -1.23
CA ASP A 131 -7.54 -22.50 -1.04
C ASP A 131 -7.22 -21.11 -0.49
N THR A 132 -6.09 -20.95 0.23
CA THR A 132 -5.59 -19.65 0.68
C THR A 132 -5.45 -18.66 -0.48
N PHE A 133 -4.91 -19.11 -1.63
CA PHE A 133 -4.79 -18.28 -2.82
C PHE A 133 -6.16 -17.89 -3.41
N THR A 134 -7.17 -18.74 -3.28
CA THR A 134 -8.53 -18.43 -3.73
C THR A 134 -9.14 -17.36 -2.83
N LEU A 135 -9.06 -17.53 -1.51
CA LEU A 135 -9.57 -16.57 -0.52
C LEU A 135 -8.90 -15.19 -0.66
N ASP A 136 -7.57 -15.16 -0.76
CA ASP A 136 -6.81 -13.91 -0.95
C ASP A 136 -7.20 -13.22 -2.26
N PHE A 137 -7.44 -13.98 -3.33
CA PHE A 137 -7.85 -13.41 -4.61
C PHE A 137 -9.28 -12.85 -4.56
N GLU A 138 -10.20 -13.59 -3.95
CA GLU A 138 -11.59 -13.16 -3.81
C GLU A 138 -11.70 -11.89 -2.97
N PHE A 139 -10.90 -11.78 -1.91
CA PHE A 139 -10.81 -10.55 -1.11
C PHE A 139 -10.32 -9.35 -1.95
N LEU A 140 -9.24 -9.52 -2.73
CA LEU A 140 -8.76 -8.48 -3.64
C LEU A 140 -9.81 -8.11 -4.71
N LYS A 141 -10.53 -9.10 -5.22
CA LYS A 141 -11.61 -8.91 -6.18
C LYS A 141 -12.75 -8.11 -5.55
N GLN A 142 -13.15 -8.42 -4.32
CA GLN A 142 -14.17 -7.67 -3.59
C GLN A 142 -13.78 -6.20 -3.44
N ILE A 143 -12.52 -5.88 -3.08
CA ILE A 143 -12.04 -4.49 -3.01
C ILE A 143 -12.27 -3.78 -4.35
N TYR A 144 -11.83 -4.41 -5.45
CA TYR A 144 -11.94 -3.83 -6.78
C TYR A 144 -13.39 -3.65 -7.24
N ASP A 145 -14.24 -4.65 -7.01
CA ASP A 145 -15.67 -4.66 -7.36
C ASP A 145 -16.47 -3.62 -6.56
N ASN A 146 -16.08 -3.36 -5.31
CA ASN A 146 -16.67 -2.32 -4.45
C ASN A 146 -16.21 -0.90 -4.80
N HIS A 147 -15.51 -0.72 -5.94
CA HIS A 147 -14.95 0.57 -6.37
C HIS A 147 -13.96 1.20 -5.38
N LEU A 148 -13.38 0.40 -4.48
CA LEU A 148 -12.37 0.87 -3.55
C LEU A 148 -10.99 0.91 -4.23
N LEU A 149 -10.20 1.89 -3.86
CA LEU A 149 -8.85 2.12 -4.37
C LEU A 149 -7.83 1.58 -3.37
N VAL A 150 -6.83 0.88 -3.91
CA VAL A 150 -5.60 0.54 -3.19
C VAL A 150 -4.43 1.01 -4.05
N ARG A 151 -3.45 1.67 -3.43
CA ARG A 151 -2.33 2.26 -4.17
C ARG A 151 -1.34 1.22 -4.67
N ARG A 152 -1.19 0.14 -3.91
CA ARG A 152 -0.25 -0.96 -4.19
C ARG A 152 -0.71 -2.25 -3.54
N ILE A 153 -0.47 -3.36 -4.22
CA ILE A 153 -0.56 -4.70 -3.66
C ILE A 153 0.84 -5.32 -3.72
N ASN A 154 1.35 -5.79 -2.60
CA ASN A 154 2.68 -6.37 -2.52
C ASN A 154 2.57 -7.85 -2.14
N LEU A 155 3.03 -8.71 -3.04
CA LEU A 155 2.94 -10.16 -2.89
C LEU A 155 4.33 -10.73 -2.63
N ARG A 156 4.66 -10.97 -1.36
CA ARG A 156 5.97 -11.47 -0.91
C ARG A 156 5.89 -12.93 -0.49
N GLN A 157 7.04 -13.58 -0.40
CA GLN A 157 7.14 -14.90 0.23
C GLN A 157 7.82 -14.74 1.58
N VAL A 158 7.41 -15.53 2.56
CA VAL A 158 7.99 -15.51 3.90
C VAL A 158 9.47 -15.86 3.87
N ILE A 159 10.25 -15.20 4.71
CA ILE A 159 11.66 -15.51 4.93
C ILE A 159 11.78 -16.14 6.32
N PRO A 160 12.21 -17.42 6.45
CA PRO A 160 12.43 -18.04 7.75
C PRO A 160 13.62 -17.40 8.48
N ILE A 161 13.34 -16.44 9.37
CA ILE A 161 14.36 -15.75 10.17
C ILE A 161 14.74 -16.64 11.37
N PRO A 162 16.04 -16.80 11.70
CA PRO A 162 16.49 -17.58 12.86
C PRO A 162 15.74 -17.25 14.16
N ASN A 163 15.57 -18.26 15.02
CA ASN A 163 14.88 -18.17 16.32
C ASN A 163 13.38 -17.80 16.27
N THR A 164 12.73 -17.96 15.12
CA THR A 164 11.27 -17.81 14.98
C THR A 164 10.57 -19.15 14.77
N LYS A 165 9.26 -19.23 15.04
CA LYS A 165 8.44 -20.41 14.69
C LYS A 165 8.55 -20.77 13.20
N MET A 166 8.69 -19.76 12.34
CA MET A 166 8.89 -19.97 10.90
C MET A 166 10.23 -20.60 10.55
N HIS A 167 11.29 -20.37 11.33
CA HIS A 167 12.59 -21.01 11.12
C HIS A 167 12.47 -22.54 11.16
N SER A 168 11.83 -23.06 12.21
CA SER A 168 11.64 -24.49 12.38
C SER A 168 10.73 -25.11 11.31
N PHE A 169 9.78 -24.33 10.77
CA PHE A 169 8.92 -24.76 9.67
C PHE A 169 9.64 -24.72 8.30
N GLY A 170 10.54 -23.76 8.11
CA GLY A 170 11.32 -23.56 6.90
C GLY A 170 10.49 -23.20 5.67
N ASN A 171 11.01 -23.53 4.49
CA ASN A 171 10.45 -23.13 3.19
C ASN A 171 9.49 -24.18 2.58
N LYS A 172 8.86 -25.03 3.41
CA LYS A 172 8.06 -26.17 2.93
C LYS A 172 6.89 -25.72 2.03
N ASN A 173 6.11 -24.76 2.50
CA ASN A 173 4.95 -24.24 1.74
C ASN A 173 5.38 -23.45 0.50
N ILE A 174 6.47 -22.68 0.58
CA ILE A 174 7.06 -21.97 -0.57
C ILE A 174 7.40 -22.94 -1.71
N LYS A 175 8.06 -24.05 -1.39
CA LYS A 175 8.41 -25.07 -2.39
C LYS A 175 7.16 -25.78 -2.93
N ARG A 176 6.24 -26.16 -2.03
CA ARG A 176 5.01 -26.89 -2.35
C ARG A 176 4.07 -26.10 -3.27
N HIS A 177 3.88 -24.80 -3.00
CA HIS A 177 2.91 -23.95 -3.70
C HIS A 177 3.57 -22.99 -4.70
N LYS A 178 4.78 -23.29 -5.17
CA LYS A 178 5.53 -22.42 -6.09
C LYS A 178 4.75 -22.13 -7.38
N ALA A 179 4.03 -23.12 -7.91
CA ALA A 179 3.25 -22.96 -9.14
C ALA A 179 1.98 -22.13 -8.90
N GLU A 180 1.29 -22.38 -7.79
CA GLU A 180 0.12 -21.64 -7.32
C GLU A 180 0.45 -20.16 -7.13
N PHE A 181 1.53 -19.85 -6.41
CA PHE A 181 1.96 -18.47 -6.19
C PHE A 181 2.28 -17.74 -7.50
N LYS A 182 2.95 -18.40 -8.47
CA LYS A 182 3.19 -17.82 -9.79
C LYS A 182 1.89 -17.52 -10.54
N ARG A 183 0.92 -18.45 -10.52
CA ARG A 183 -0.40 -18.26 -11.14
C ARG A 183 -1.17 -17.13 -10.46
N PHE A 184 -1.17 -17.09 -9.14
CA PHE A 184 -1.81 -16.06 -8.33
C PHE A 184 -1.24 -14.67 -8.65
N LYS A 185 0.09 -14.51 -8.66
CA LYS A 185 0.75 -13.24 -9.02
C LYS A 185 0.34 -12.74 -10.40
N ARG A 186 0.27 -13.63 -11.39
CA ARG A 186 -0.17 -13.28 -12.74
C ARG A 186 -1.63 -12.83 -12.74
N LYS A 187 -2.50 -13.59 -12.08
CA LYS A 187 -3.94 -13.31 -11.97
C LYS A 187 -4.21 -11.96 -11.28
N VAL A 188 -3.54 -11.68 -10.16
CA VAL A 188 -3.64 -10.39 -9.45
C VAL A 188 -3.17 -9.24 -10.33
N ARG A 189 -2.05 -9.38 -11.04
CA ARG A 189 -1.55 -8.34 -11.94
C ARG A 189 -2.55 -8.01 -13.05
N GLU A 190 -3.05 -9.04 -13.73
CA GLU A 190 -3.90 -8.89 -14.91
C GLU A 190 -5.31 -8.41 -14.55
N GLN A 191 -5.88 -8.94 -13.47
CA GLN A 191 -7.30 -8.75 -13.14
C GLN A 191 -7.54 -7.70 -12.04
N ILE A 192 -6.53 -7.38 -11.22
CA ILE A 192 -6.66 -6.43 -10.12
C ILE A 192 -5.74 -5.22 -10.31
N GLU A 193 -4.42 -5.41 -10.35
CA GLU A 193 -3.47 -4.28 -10.34
C GLU A 193 -3.59 -3.42 -11.61
N ARG A 194 -3.61 -4.04 -12.80
CA ARG A 194 -3.69 -3.28 -14.05
C ARG A 194 -5.02 -2.51 -14.19
N PRO A 195 -6.20 -3.11 -13.94
CA PRO A 195 -7.45 -2.35 -13.91
C PRO A 195 -7.48 -1.27 -12.81
N MET A 196 -6.92 -1.57 -11.62
CA MET A 196 -6.82 -0.61 -10.52
C MET A 196 -5.96 0.60 -10.89
N LEU A 197 -4.82 0.39 -11.56
CA LEU A 197 -3.93 1.44 -12.02
C LEU A 197 -4.65 2.40 -12.98
N LYS A 198 -5.40 1.86 -13.94
CA LYS A 198 -6.22 2.66 -14.86
C LYS A 198 -7.26 3.52 -14.13
N ARG A 199 -7.82 3.00 -13.04
CA ARG A 199 -8.78 3.73 -12.20
C ARG A 199 -8.11 4.83 -11.36
N LEU A 200 -6.92 4.57 -10.83
CA LEU A 200 -6.14 5.52 -10.03
C LEU A 200 -5.69 6.73 -10.86
N ILE A 201 -5.11 6.47 -12.02
CA ILE A 201 -4.45 7.48 -12.85
C ILE A 201 -4.91 7.40 -14.32
N PRO A 202 -6.19 7.68 -14.63
CA PRO A 202 -6.73 7.64 -15.99
C PRO A 202 -5.91 8.50 -16.98
N PRO A 203 -5.93 8.22 -18.30
CA PRO A 203 -5.26 9.06 -19.28
C PRO A 203 -5.74 10.52 -19.18
N GLY A 204 -4.83 11.46 -19.41
CA GLY A 204 -5.06 12.89 -19.13
C GLY A 204 -4.70 13.31 -17.70
N THR A 205 -4.35 12.36 -16.83
CA THR A 205 -3.75 12.68 -15.53
C THR A 205 -2.39 13.35 -15.72
N ILE A 206 -2.18 14.50 -15.10
CA ILE A 206 -0.85 15.10 -14.99
C ILE A 206 -0.22 14.63 -13.68
N LEU A 207 0.91 13.92 -13.75
CA LEU A 207 1.76 13.66 -12.59
C LEU A 207 2.84 14.74 -12.52
N LYS A 208 2.95 15.39 -11.36
CA LYS A 208 3.92 16.47 -11.16
C LYS A 208 5.24 15.95 -10.60
N ASP A 209 6.33 16.67 -10.88
CA ASP A 209 7.64 16.41 -10.27
C ASP A 209 8.11 14.95 -10.42
N VAL A 210 8.00 14.39 -11.63
CA VAL A 210 8.60 13.09 -11.97
C VAL A 210 10.09 13.28 -12.16
N PHE A 211 10.89 12.65 -11.31
CA PHE A 211 12.34 12.66 -11.38
C PHE A 211 12.83 11.60 -12.37
N THR A 212 13.57 12.03 -13.40
CA THR A 212 14.15 11.15 -14.43
C THR A 212 15.41 10.47 -13.91
N GLU A 213 15.47 9.13 -13.97
CA GLU A 213 16.51 8.34 -13.31
C GLU A 213 17.38 7.56 -14.30
N VAL A 214 16.80 7.01 -15.37
CA VAL A 214 17.54 6.09 -16.25
C VAL A 214 16.96 6.06 -17.67
N TYR A 215 17.80 5.76 -18.65
CA TYR A 215 17.39 5.46 -20.01
C TYR A 215 17.22 3.95 -20.23
N ASP A 216 16.24 3.58 -21.04
CA ASP A 216 16.11 2.23 -21.59
C ASP A 216 15.67 2.34 -23.05
N GLY A 217 16.63 2.09 -23.96
CA GLY A 217 16.45 2.30 -25.39
C GLY A 217 16.07 3.75 -25.71
N LYS A 218 14.84 3.97 -26.18
CA LYS A 218 14.30 5.29 -26.57
C LYS A 218 13.38 5.89 -25.49
N LEU A 219 13.34 5.31 -24.30
CA LEU A 219 12.52 5.77 -23.20
C LEU A 219 13.40 6.34 -22.09
N THR A 220 12.90 7.40 -21.45
CA THR A 220 13.42 7.89 -20.18
C THR A 220 12.48 7.42 -19.09
N PHE A 221 13.01 6.70 -18.10
CA PHE A 221 12.25 6.26 -16.96
C PHE A 221 12.44 7.21 -15.78
N GLY A 222 11.35 7.48 -15.07
CA GLY A 222 11.36 8.32 -13.89
C GLY A 222 10.26 7.96 -12.90
N ARG A 223 10.34 8.54 -11.70
CA ARG A 223 9.42 8.33 -10.59
C ARG A 223 9.23 9.63 -9.81
N GLN A 224 8.05 9.82 -9.22
CA GLN A 224 7.87 10.84 -8.18
C GLN A 224 8.63 10.43 -6.91
N LEU A 225 9.07 11.39 -6.12
CA LEU A 225 9.57 11.11 -4.78
C LEU A 225 8.39 10.78 -3.85
N GLY A 226 8.51 9.70 -3.08
CA GLY A 226 7.44 9.29 -2.17
C GLY A 226 7.42 7.80 -1.90
N SER A 227 6.49 7.40 -1.03
CA SER A 227 6.18 6.00 -0.76
C SER A 227 5.58 5.32 -1.99
N TYR A 228 6.15 4.18 -2.40
CA TYR A 228 5.65 3.34 -3.48
C TYR A 228 5.33 4.09 -4.80
N PRO A 229 6.31 4.85 -5.34
CA PRO A 229 6.07 5.68 -6.51
C PRO A 229 5.82 4.84 -7.76
N LEU A 230 5.06 5.39 -8.71
CA LEU A 230 4.84 4.76 -10.01
C LEU A 230 6.06 4.96 -10.88
N LEU A 231 6.54 3.88 -11.50
CA LEU A 231 7.48 3.97 -12.61
C LEU A 231 6.75 4.59 -13.79
N VAL A 232 7.32 5.62 -14.40
CA VAL A 232 6.78 6.28 -15.59
C VAL A 232 7.79 6.16 -16.72
N GLY A 233 7.34 5.65 -17.87
CA GLY A 233 8.12 5.64 -19.11
C GLY A 233 7.75 6.85 -19.97
N ILE A 234 8.71 7.75 -20.18
CA ILE A 234 8.56 8.95 -21.00
C ILE A 234 9.13 8.67 -22.39
N PRO A 235 8.34 8.71 -23.48
CA PRO A 235 8.83 8.51 -24.83
C PRO A 235 9.83 9.59 -25.24
N GLY A 236 11.08 9.19 -25.51
CA GLY A 236 12.18 10.09 -25.82
C GLY A 236 13.31 10.04 -24.80
N VAL A 237 14.41 10.72 -25.12
CA VAL A 237 15.60 10.83 -24.28
C VAL A 237 15.61 12.24 -23.67
N PHE A 238 15.27 12.33 -22.39
CA PHE A 238 15.23 13.59 -21.62
C PHE A 238 16.37 13.64 -20.63
N PRO A 239 16.94 14.82 -20.31
CA PRO A 239 18.04 14.92 -19.34
C PRO A 239 17.72 14.20 -18.02
N LEU A 240 18.63 13.33 -17.58
CA LEU A 240 18.55 12.66 -16.28
C LEU A 240 18.74 13.67 -15.13
N ASP A 241 18.35 13.25 -13.93
CA ASP A 241 18.45 14.04 -12.70
C ASP A 241 17.68 15.37 -12.74
N ARG A 242 16.57 15.38 -13.47
CA ARG A 242 15.65 16.51 -13.61
C ARG A 242 14.23 16.12 -13.26
N PHE A 243 13.43 17.11 -12.88
CA PHE A 243 12.01 16.97 -12.61
C PHE A 243 11.19 17.42 -13.81
N PHE A 244 10.18 16.64 -14.17
CA PHE A 244 9.22 16.97 -15.22
C PHE A 244 7.80 16.71 -14.75
N ASP A 245 6.89 17.57 -15.18
CA ASP A 245 5.47 17.26 -15.15
C ASP A 245 5.12 16.44 -16.40
N VAL A 246 4.41 15.34 -16.23
CA VAL A 246 4.12 14.38 -17.30
C VAL A 246 2.63 14.12 -17.41
N ASN A 247 2.13 14.05 -18.64
CA ASN A 247 0.76 13.65 -18.91
C ASN A 247 0.70 12.15 -19.18
N ILE A 248 -0.19 11.44 -18.47
CA ILE A 248 -0.42 10.02 -18.66
C ILE A 248 -1.24 9.79 -19.93
N VAL A 249 -0.71 8.99 -20.85
CA VAL A 249 -1.36 8.69 -22.15
C VAL A 249 -1.76 7.22 -22.29
N ASP A 250 -1.02 6.30 -21.68
CA ASP A 250 -1.32 4.85 -21.70
C ASP A 250 -0.56 4.14 -20.55
N TYR A 251 -0.72 2.82 -20.44
CA TYR A 251 -0.15 1.97 -19.41
C TYR A 251 0.62 0.80 -20.03
N GLY A 252 1.87 0.66 -19.62
CA GLY A 252 2.69 -0.50 -19.86
C GLY A 252 2.31 -1.70 -18.99
N TYR A 253 3.09 -2.77 -19.14
CA TYR A 253 2.91 -4.00 -18.36
C TYR A 253 3.39 -3.88 -16.90
N ARG A 254 4.20 -2.85 -16.60
CA ARG A 254 4.84 -2.62 -15.29
C ARG A 254 4.61 -1.21 -14.71
N SER A 255 3.92 -0.34 -15.44
CA SER A 255 3.91 1.12 -15.26
C SER A 255 2.71 1.74 -15.94
#